data_AF-A0AAD7CXA8-F1
#
_entry.id   AF-A0AAD7CXA8-F1
#
_cell.length_a   1.000
_cell.length_b   1.000
_cell.length_c   1.000
_cell.angle_alpha   90.00
_cell.angle_beta   90.00
_cell.angle_gamma   90.00
#
_symmetry.space_group_name_H-M   'P 1'
#
loop_
_entity.id
_entity.type
_entity.pdbx_description
1 polymer ?
#
loop_
_entity_poly.entity_id
_entity_poly.type
_entity_poly.pdbx_seq_one_letter_code
_entity_poly.pdbx_strand_id
1 'polypeptide(L)'
;MFERFHSTPLWEQQIVPHLVAAWPLTQLAIQLHARLVLDKSRPHFDIDVNITRTNTFNSILVRRTPAVVDIVINLWAVEVRNDEIQKALAAEFPTQVAPPGASVCLNRFAFTVGDGPENTIEWGPLFAGALGGTLATGTALVLDHIHATLARASPTQTGTDLQSTTERLTNDLRNLHYFQYTPMRDQLLAQQSVETALKALAALTARPFKRLDDKGTAVGVVLVCDYLRQHIADDGLTFVIMAVESGLLRTLLKCYPWLEAKTIPSWTQFLCERLPKYMLYISVLRLTLRSLASIDSLGLDKPLGGAAAASWTAFKKQCTEPGTQLYSRCLQTSYCSRACQVAAWGSHKSARKTREKARAVGTGLPLSAEDIAFAYRIAQNGFEQRRAQIREEIAATRPRAPIRVELDYTEFPPALTVGSFPAGHISALAPAKQPVVTFHADFARGKHKAEHHLHFLLALDEDVHSALGEAEKAVRVLQAEIFERMYGIATTCPTCICLPNSNKVIQPGT
;
A
#
# COMPACT_ATOMS: atom_id res chain seq x y z
N MET A 1 -44.83 -6.18 -17.35
CA MET A 1 -44.38 -5.09 -18.24
C MET A 1 -44.83 -3.79 -17.59
N PHE A 2 -43.88 -3.05 -16.99
CA PHE A 2 -43.83 -1.58 -16.73
C PHE A 2 -45.06 -0.89 -16.07
N GLU A 3 -45.03 -0.13 -14.96
CA GLU A 3 -44.05 0.70 -14.21
C GLU A 3 -44.47 0.72 -12.70
N ARG A 4 -43.65 0.40 -11.70
CA ARG A 4 -42.69 1.22 -10.89
C ARG A 4 -42.94 2.72 -10.76
N PHE A 5 -43.22 3.20 -9.54
CA PHE A 5 -42.27 4.01 -8.75
C PHE A 5 -42.59 3.97 -7.24
N HIS A 6 -41.52 3.87 -6.45
CA HIS A 6 -41.51 3.72 -4.99
C HIS A 6 -41.75 5.04 -4.25
N SER A 7 -42.38 4.93 -3.08
CA SER A 7 -42.60 5.96 -2.07
C SER A 7 -41.35 6.23 -1.20
N THR A 8 -40.96 7.49 -1.09
CA THR A 8 -40.01 8.04 -0.09
C THR A 8 -40.77 8.46 1.18
N PRO A 9 -40.17 8.46 2.40
CA PRO A 9 -40.90 8.76 3.63
C PRO A 9 -40.93 10.27 3.96
N LEU A 10 -42.09 10.72 4.46
CA LEU A 10 -42.51 12.11 4.72
C LEU A 10 -41.65 13.00 5.66
N TRP A 11 -40.50 12.54 6.15
CA TRP A 11 -39.67 13.35 7.08
C TRP A 11 -38.76 14.37 6.36
N GLU A 12 -38.57 14.25 5.04
CA GLU A 12 -37.82 15.23 4.22
C GLU A 12 -38.54 16.59 4.06
N GLN A 13 -39.87 16.65 4.21
CA GLN A 13 -40.61 17.88 3.91
C GLN A 13 -40.87 18.80 5.12
N GLN A 14 -40.67 18.33 6.35
CA GLN A 14 -41.05 19.11 7.54
C GLN A 14 -39.86 19.57 8.39
N ILE A 15 -38.67 18.99 8.23
CA ILE A 15 -37.48 19.35 9.03
C ILE A 15 -36.55 20.32 8.28
N VAL A 16 -36.54 20.28 6.94
CA VAL A 16 -35.70 21.13 6.09
C VAL A 16 -36.02 22.64 6.26
N PRO A 17 -37.28 23.10 6.37
CA PRO A 17 -37.56 24.53 6.54
C PRO A 17 -37.12 25.11 7.90
N HIS A 18 -37.00 24.28 8.94
CA HIS A 18 -36.60 24.73 10.27
C HIS A 18 -35.08 24.70 10.49
N LEU A 19 -34.34 23.87 9.76
CA LEU A 19 -32.87 23.89 9.71
C LEU A 19 -32.32 25.12 8.96
N VAL A 20 -33.15 25.79 8.16
CA VAL A 20 -32.82 27.05 7.46
C VAL A 20 -32.84 28.28 8.39
N ALA A 21 -33.41 28.18 9.60
CA ALA A 21 -33.55 29.33 10.51
C ALA A 21 -32.39 29.51 11.53
N ALA A 22 -31.39 28.62 11.56
CA ALA A 22 -30.23 28.71 12.46
C ALA A 22 -28.92 28.95 11.70
N TRP A 23 -28.96 29.85 10.70
CA TRP A 23 -27.99 29.95 9.60
C TRP A 23 -27.03 31.19 9.64
N PRO A 24 -26.27 31.50 10.71
CA PRO A 24 -25.21 32.52 10.63
C PRO A 24 -23.83 32.03 10.19
N LEU A 25 -23.60 30.72 9.97
CA LEU A 25 -22.30 30.21 9.49
C LEU A 25 -22.27 29.91 7.99
N THR A 26 -23.43 29.79 7.37
CA THR A 26 -23.51 29.46 5.95
C THR A 26 -23.49 30.68 5.04
N GLN A 27 -23.56 31.91 5.58
CA GLN A 27 -23.26 33.11 4.78
C GLN A 27 -21.81 33.14 4.28
N LEU A 28 -20.87 32.45 4.94
CA LEU A 28 -19.47 32.39 4.50
C LEU A 28 -19.27 31.40 3.33
N ALA A 29 -20.01 30.29 3.32
CA ALA A 29 -19.99 29.31 2.23
C ALA A 29 -20.86 29.75 1.03
N ILE A 30 -21.96 30.49 1.29
CA ILE A 30 -22.84 31.03 0.26
C ILE A 30 -22.25 32.26 -0.42
N GLN A 31 -21.43 33.10 0.25
CA GLN A 31 -20.64 34.11 -0.46
C GLN A 31 -19.63 33.49 -1.44
N LEU A 32 -19.20 32.24 -1.19
CA LEU A 32 -18.37 31.46 -2.12
C LEU A 32 -19.18 30.90 -3.32
N HIS A 33 -20.48 30.66 -3.16
CA HIS A 33 -21.34 30.14 -4.23
C HIS A 33 -22.05 31.25 -5.05
N ALA A 34 -22.37 32.40 -4.43
CA ALA A 34 -23.13 33.47 -5.06
C ALA A 34 -22.31 34.37 -6.02
N ARG A 35 -20.97 34.26 -6.05
CA ARG A 35 -20.16 34.97 -7.07
C ARG A 35 -19.94 34.18 -8.36
N LEU A 36 -20.33 32.91 -8.42
CA LEU A 36 -20.12 32.09 -9.62
C LEU A 36 -21.24 32.18 -10.66
N VAL A 37 -22.37 32.90 -10.41
CA VAL A 37 -23.43 33.07 -11.42
C VAL A 37 -24.13 34.46 -11.34
N LEU A 38 -23.54 35.51 -11.91
CA LEU A 38 -24.20 36.79 -12.29
C LEU A 38 -24.48 37.82 -11.16
N ASP A 39 -23.74 38.94 -11.16
CA ASP A 39 -24.26 40.34 -11.21
C ASP A 39 -23.06 41.33 -11.15
N LYS A 40 -23.02 42.31 -12.06
CA LYS A 40 -21.95 43.31 -12.25
C LYS A 40 -22.26 44.67 -11.60
N SER A 41 -23.21 44.77 -10.68
CA SER A 41 -23.66 46.07 -10.18
C SER A 41 -23.74 46.18 -8.65
N ARG A 42 -22.61 46.42 -7.96
CA ARG A 42 -22.50 47.25 -6.73
C ARG A 42 -21.09 47.25 -6.10
N PRO A 43 -20.75 48.29 -5.30
CA PRO A 43 -19.38 48.53 -4.84
C PRO A 43 -19.04 47.82 -3.52
N HIS A 44 -17.77 47.42 -3.45
CA HIS A 44 -16.90 47.02 -2.33
C HIS A 44 -17.50 46.78 -0.93
N PHE A 45 -17.48 45.51 -0.51
CA PHE A 45 -17.31 45.10 0.88
C PHE A 45 -16.13 44.11 0.94
N ASP A 46 -15.03 44.54 1.58
CA ASP A 46 -13.89 43.69 1.90
C ASP A 46 -14.23 42.88 3.16
N ILE A 47 -14.59 41.62 2.98
CA ILE A 47 -14.45 40.60 4.02
C ILE A 47 -13.25 39.76 3.58
N ASP A 48 -12.09 40.20 4.04
CA ASP A 48 -10.86 39.43 4.04
C ASP A 48 -11.10 38.22 4.95
N VAL A 49 -11.64 37.12 4.41
CA VAL A 49 -11.60 35.82 5.09
C VAL A 49 -10.13 35.48 5.14
N ASN A 50 -9.52 35.90 6.25
CA ASN A 50 -8.11 35.81 6.55
C ASN A 50 -7.74 34.34 6.87
N ILE A 51 -8.14 33.41 5.99
CA ILE A 51 -7.69 32.02 5.95
C ILE A 51 -6.16 31.98 5.85
N THR A 52 -5.53 33.05 5.36
CA THR A 52 -4.09 33.10 5.10
C THR A 52 -3.22 33.47 6.30
N ARG A 53 -3.66 34.24 7.32
CA ARG A 53 -2.70 34.79 8.32
C ARG A 53 -2.70 34.22 9.74
N THR A 54 -3.72 33.52 10.24
CA THR A 54 -3.67 32.97 11.61
C THR A 54 -3.95 31.46 11.64
N ASN A 55 -2.87 30.66 11.72
CA ASN A 55 -2.93 29.19 11.79
C ASN A 55 -3.78 28.67 12.96
N THR A 56 -3.89 29.43 14.05
CA THR A 56 -4.52 28.95 15.29
C THR A 56 -6.05 29.03 15.27
N PHE A 57 -6.63 30.09 14.69
CA PHE A 57 -8.09 30.30 14.72
C PHE A 57 -8.85 29.32 13.82
N ASN A 58 -8.25 28.96 12.68
CA ASN A 58 -8.83 28.03 11.73
C ASN A 58 -8.94 26.60 12.29
N SER A 59 -8.04 26.20 13.19
CA SER A 59 -8.05 24.86 13.79
C SER A 59 -9.26 24.59 14.69
N ILE A 60 -9.63 25.58 15.50
CA ILE A 60 -10.66 25.44 16.54
C ILE A 60 -12.05 25.49 15.93
N LEU A 61 -12.25 26.35 14.92
CA LEU A 61 -13.55 26.51 14.27
C LEU A 61 -13.98 25.24 13.52
N VAL A 62 -13.04 24.62 12.81
CA VAL A 62 -13.29 23.42 12.00
C VAL A 62 -13.63 22.22 12.88
N ARG A 63 -12.89 22.04 13.98
CA ARG A 63 -13.17 20.99 14.97
C ARG A 63 -14.59 21.08 15.55
N ARG A 64 -15.18 22.27 15.58
CA ARG A 64 -16.52 22.52 16.14
C ARG A 64 -17.64 22.51 15.10
N THR A 65 -17.34 22.33 13.81
CA THR A 65 -18.37 22.39 12.77
C THR A 65 -18.14 21.33 11.68
N PRO A 66 -18.45 20.05 11.95
CA PRO A 66 -18.32 18.95 10.98
C PRO A 66 -18.95 19.24 9.61
N ALA A 67 -20.09 19.95 9.59
CA ALA A 67 -20.77 20.36 8.37
C ALA A 67 -19.90 21.19 7.41
N VAL A 68 -18.91 21.95 7.92
CA VAL A 68 -17.97 22.70 7.06
C VAL A 68 -17.03 21.74 6.33
N VAL A 69 -16.59 20.68 7.00
CA VAL A 69 -15.75 19.63 6.39
C VAL A 69 -16.55 18.92 5.29
N ASP A 70 -17.82 18.61 5.54
CA ASP A 70 -18.69 17.98 4.55
C ASP A 70 -18.87 18.84 3.29
N ILE A 71 -19.10 20.15 3.47
CA ILE A 71 -19.20 21.11 2.34
C ILE A 71 -17.90 21.14 1.55
N VAL A 72 -16.75 21.17 2.22
CA VAL A 72 -15.43 21.23 1.57
C VAL A 72 -15.12 19.94 0.82
N ILE A 73 -15.43 18.77 1.40
CA ILE A 73 -15.28 17.47 0.73
C ILE A 73 -16.20 17.39 -0.50
N ASN A 74 -17.44 17.85 -0.39
CA ASN A 74 -18.35 17.88 -1.54
C ASN A 74 -17.85 18.83 -2.63
N LEU A 75 -17.40 20.03 -2.28
CA LEU A 75 -16.81 20.96 -3.26
C LEU A 75 -15.59 20.32 -3.94
N TRP A 76 -14.74 19.65 -3.17
CA TRP A 76 -13.60 18.91 -3.70
C TRP A 76 -14.02 17.78 -4.66
N ALA A 77 -15.11 17.08 -4.37
CA ALA A 77 -15.65 16.06 -5.28
C ALA A 77 -16.17 16.67 -6.59
N VAL A 78 -16.79 17.85 -6.55
CA VAL A 78 -17.24 18.53 -7.76
C VAL A 78 -16.05 19.08 -8.57
N GLU A 79 -15.01 19.56 -7.88
CA GLU A 79 -13.80 20.11 -8.50
C GLU A 79 -13.06 19.14 -9.43
N VAL A 80 -13.04 17.83 -9.12
CA VAL A 80 -12.42 16.83 -10.01
C VAL A 80 -13.33 16.42 -11.17
N ARG A 81 -14.64 16.48 -10.96
CA ARG A 81 -15.64 16.02 -11.95
C ARG A 81 -16.00 17.10 -12.98
N ASN A 82 -15.78 18.36 -12.64
CA ASN A 82 -16.19 19.49 -13.45
C ASN A 82 -15.02 20.42 -13.78
N ASP A 83 -14.41 20.20 -14.95
CA ASP A 83 -13.35 21.05 -15.47
C ASP A 83 -13.76 22.51 -15.65
N GLU A 84 -15.04 22.81 -15.87
CA GLU A 84 -15.53 24.19 -15.97
C GLU A 84 -15.39 24.94 -14.65
N ILE A 85 -15.53 24.26 -13.51
CA ILE A 85 -15.27 24.88 -12.20
C ILE A 85 -13.78 25.22 -12.06
N GLN A 86 -12.90 24.33 -12.50
CA GLN A 86 -11.45 24.62 -12.46
C GLN A 86 -11.08 25.79 -13.38
N LYS A 87 -11.69 25.87 -14.57
CA LYS A 87 -11.51 26.99 -15.49
C LYS A 87 -12.06 28.29 -14.90
N ALA A 88 -13.25 28.25 -14.29
CA ALA A 88 -13.87 29.41 -13.65
C ALA A 88 -13.03 29.92 -12.47
N LEU A 89 -12.54 29.02 -11.60
CA LEU A 89 -11.63 29.37 -10.51
C LEU A 89 -10.32 29.97 -11.03
N ALA A 90 -9.75 29.42 -12.10
CA ALA A 90 -8.55 30.00 -12.71
C ALA A 90 -8.80 31.38 -13.32
N ALA A 91 -9.98 31.61 -13.91
CA ALA A 91 -10.36 32.89 -14.49
C ALA A 91 -10.62 33.98 -13.43
N GLU A 92 -11.19 33.61 -12.27
CA GLU A 92 -11.46 34.52 -11.16
C GLU A 92 -10.18 34.95 -10.42
N PHE A 93 -9.17 34.07 -10.37
CA PHE A 93 -7.89 34.33 -9.67
C PHE A 93 -6.67 34.26 -10.61
N PRO A 94 -6.60 35.13 -11.65
CA PRO A 94 -5.58 35.02 -12.70
C PRO A 94 -4.16 35.31 -12.22
N THR A 95 -4.00 35.99 -11.08
CA THR A 95 -2.70 36.30 -10.48
C THR A 95 -2.23 35.24 -9.49
N GLN A 96 -3.11 34.30 -9.09
CA GLN A 96 -2.74 33.22 -8.20
C GLN A 96 -2.26 32.04 -9.02
N VAL A 97 -1.10 31.52 -8.63
CA VAL A 97 -0.48 30.41 -9.34
C VAL A 97 -1.33 29.15 -9.24
N ALA A 98 -2.03 28.92 -8.12
CA ALA A 98 -3.13 27.98 -8.05
C ALA A 98 -4.29 28.65 -7.31
N PRO A 99 -5.50 28.75 -7.91
CA PRO A 99 -6.65 29.29 -7.21
C PRO A 99 -6.91 28.48 -5.93
N PRO A 100 -7.42 29.11 -4.86
CA PRO A 100 -7.63 28.45 -3.57
C PRO A 100 -8.83 27.51 -3.69
N GLY A 101 -8.58 26.33 -4.24
CA GLY A 101 -9.55 25.26 -4.37
C GLY A 101 -9.76 24.51 -3.06
N ALA A 102 -10.78 23.67 -3.04
CA ALA A 102 -11.11 22.79 -1.93
C ALA A 102 -9.93 21.88 -1.55
N SER A 103 -9.05 21.50 -2.49
CA SER A 103 -7.79 20.80 -2.19
C SER A 103 -6.95 21.52 -1.12
N VAL A 104 -6.82 22.86 -1.20
CA VAL A 104 -6.02 23.66 -0.27
C VAL A 104 -6.69 23.77 1.09
N CYS A 105 -8.01 23.97 1.12
CA CYS A 105 -8.78 24.00 2.36
C CYS A 105 -8.70 22.67 3.09
N LEU A 106 -8.97 21.58 2.36
CA LEU A 106 -8.90 20.22 2.88
C LEU A 106 -7.50 19.89 3.38
N ASN A 107 -6.47 20.33 2.65
CA ASN A 107 -5.09 20.17 3.08
C ASN A 107 -4.81 20.79 4.44
N ARG A 108 -5.27 22.04 4.59
CA ARG A 108 -5.05 22.78 5.82
C ARG A 108 -5.83 22.18 6.98
N PHE A 109 -7.03 21.66 6.73
CA PHE A 109 -7.76 20.91 7.74
C PHE A 109 -7.03 19.63 8.13
N ALA A 110 -6.60 18.83 7.16
CA ALA A 110 -5.87 17.59 7.40
C ALA A 110 -4.59 17.81 8.22
N PHE A 111 -3.80 18.82 7.87
CA PHE A 111 -2.58 19.19 8.60
C PHE A 111 -2.88 19.62 10.04
N THR A 112 -3.85 20.51 10.21
CA THR A 112 -4.18 21.13 11.49
C THR A 112 -4.77 20.14 12.49
N VAL A 113 -5.46 19.12 11.98
CA VAL A 113 -6.06 18.05 12.76
C VAL A 113 -5.00 16.97 13.04
N GLY A 114 -4.21 16.61 12.03
CA GLY A 114 -3.16 15.58 12.04
C GLY A 114 -2.13 15.68 13.18
N ASP A 115 -1.63 16.88 13.45
CA ASP A 115 -0.46 17.08 14.34
C ASP A 115 -0.80 17.26 15.84
N GLY A 116 -2.08 17.20 16.22
CA GLY A 116 -2.50 17.41 17.61
C GLY A 116 -2.47 16.14 18.48
N PRO A 117 -2.09 16.19 19.77
CA PRO A 117 -2.25 15.05 20.69
C PRO A 117 -3.72 14.68 20.94
N GLU A 118 -4.64 15.59 20.64
CA GLU A 118 -6.09 15.42 20.78
C GLU A 118 -6.78 15.06 19.45
N ASN A 119 -6.06 14.39 18.54
CA ASN A 119 -6.55 14.08 17.20
C ASN A 119 -7.68 13.03 17.25
N THR A 120 -8.89 13.52 17.50
CA THR A 120 -10.13 12.74 17.72
C THR A 120 -11.02 12.69 16.48
N ILE A 121 -10.64 13.40 15.41
CA ILE A 121 -11.45 13.40 14.19
C ILE A 121 -11.18 12.11 13.43
N GLU A 122 -12.19 11.24 13.42
CA GLU A 122 -12.21 10.08 12.55
C GLU A 122 -12.52 10.54 11.12
N TRP A 123 -11.46 10.76 10.33
CA TRP A 123 -11.58 11.15 8.93
C TRP A 123 -12.43 10.17 8.11
N GLY A 124 -12.38 8.88 8.44
CA GLY A 124 -13.11 7.84 7.71
C GLY A 124 -14.62 8.08 7.66
N PRO A 125 -15.32 8.16 8.81
CA PRO A 125 -16.73 8.51 8.89
C PRO A 125 -17.09 9.85 8.23
N LEU A 126 -16.25 10.88 8.36
CA LEU A 126 -16.50 12.18 7.71
C LEU A 126 -16.46 12.07 6.18
N PHE A 127 -15.43 11.43 5.62
CA PHE A 127 -15.36 11.20 4.17
C PHE A 127 -16.50 10.33 3.65
N ALA A 128 -16.83 9.26 4.37
CA ALA A 128 -17.93 8.37 4.02
C ALA A 128 -19.28 9.12 4.05
N GLY A 129 -19.53 9.89 5.11
CA GLY A 129 -20.75 10.68 5.28
C GLY A 129 -20.89 11.78 4.24
N ALA A 130 -19.86 12.61 4.06
CA ALA A 130 -19.87 13.73 3.13
C ALA A 130 -20.12 13.30 1.68
N LEU A 131 -19.56 12.15 1.27
CA LEU A 131 -19.68 11.64 -0.11
C LEU A 131 -20.87 10.69 -0.29
N GLY A 132 -21.70 10.48 0.74
CA GLY A 132 -22.80 9.52 0.74
C GLY A 132 -22.33 8.10 0.38
N GLY A 133 -21.10 7.75 0.74
CA GLY A 133 -20.38 6.61 0.19
C GLY A 133 -19.56 5.85 1.21
N THR A 134 -18.64 5.02 0.71
CA THR A 134 -17.72 4.24 1.55
C THR A 134 -16.38 4.96 1.68
N LEU A 135 -15.53 4.51 2.60
CA LEU A 135 -14.15 4.96 2.67
C LEU A 135 -13.38 4.75 1.34
N ALA A 136 -13.74 3.70 0.59
CA ALA A 136 -13.20 3.47 -0.75
C ALA A 136 -13.54 4.61 -1.71
N THR A 137 -14.74 5.20 -1.62
CA THR A 137 -15.15 6.37 -2.42
C THR A 137 -14.32 7.61 -2.09
N GLY A 138 -14.06 7.87 -0.81
CA GLY A 138 -13.22 9.00 -0.39
C GLY A 138 -11.77 8.87 -0.82
N THR A 139 -11.21 7.66 -0.75
CA THR A 139 -9.85 7.38 -1.20
C THR A 139 -9.72 7.39 -2.73
N ALA A 140 -10.73 6.92 -3.46
CA ALA A 140 -10.79 7.05 -4.91
C ALA A 140 -10.78 8.53 -5.33
N LEU A 141 -11.53 9.39 -4.62
CA LEU A 141 -11.54 10.82 -4.89
C LEU A 141 -10.14 11.46 -4.73
N VAL A 142 -9.36 11.06 -3.73
CA VAL A 142 -7.97 11.52 -3.56
C VAL A 142 -7.13 11.18 -4.79
N LEU A 143 -7.25 9.95 -5.29
CA LEU A 143 -6.49 9.47 -6.44
C LEU A 143 -6.98 10.11 -7.75
N ASP A 144 -8.28 10.31 -7.92
CA ASP A 144 -8.88 10.98 -9.06
C ASP A 144 -8.33 12.41 -9.22
N HIS A 145 -8.15 13.15 -8.12
CA HIS A 145 -7.54 14.48 -8.15
C HIS A 145 -6.09 14.44 -8.67
N ILE A 146 -5.29 13.50 -8.15
CA ILE A 146 -3.91 13.32 -8.61
C ILE A 146 -3.90 12.93 -10.09
N HIS A 147 -4.76 12.01 -10.51
CA HIS A 147 -4.86 11.57 -11.91
C HIS A 147 -5.31 12.70 -12.83
N ALA A 148 -6.30 13.50 -12.44
CA ALA A 148 -6.76 14.66 -13.20
C ALA A 148 -5.64 15.71 -13.34
N THR A 149 -4.90 15.97 -12.26
CA THR A 149 -3.75 16.87 -12.29
C THR A 149 -2.62 16.31 -13.16
N LEU A 150 -2.35 15.00 -13.12
CA LEU A 150 -1.36 14.36 -13.99
C LEU A 150 -1.77 14.34 -15.46
N ALA A 151 -3.06 14.13 -15.77
CA ALA A 151 -3.57 14.18 -17.14
C ALA A 151 -3.44 15.58 -17.76
N ARG A 152 -3.52 16.62 -16.92
CA ARG A 152 -3.27 18.01 -17.32
C ARG A 152 -1.78 18.37 -17.42
N ALA A 153 -0.90 17.59 -16.81
CA ALA A 153 0.53 17.83 -16.86
C ALA A 153 1.08 17.46 -18.25
N SER A 154 1.38 18.47 -19.07
CA SER A 154 2.05 18.27 -20.36
C SER A 154 3.57 18.46 -20.21
N PRO A 155 4.41 17.61 -20.83
CA PRO A 155 5.85 17.86 -20.94
C PRO A 155 6.20 19.20 -21.62
N THR A 156 5.28 19.76 -22.41
CA THR A 156 5.47 21.01 -23.16
C THR A 156 4.99 22.25 -22.41
N GLN A 157 4.38 22.10 -21.22
CA GLN A 157 3.96 23.26 -20.43
C GLN A 157 5.19 24.08 -20.00
N THR A 158 5.05 25.40 -20.02
CA THR A 158 6.09 26.35 -19.60
C THR A 158 5.47 27.50 -18.81
N GLY A 159 6.26 28.19 -17.98
CA GLY A 159 5.79 29.40 -17.29
C GLY A 159 4.74 29.12 -16.21
N THR A 160 3.66 29.91 -16.22
CA THR A 160 2.62 29.95 -15.18
C THR A 160 1.78 28.67 -15.11
N ASP A 161 1.41 28.08 -16.25
CA ASP A 161 0.60 26.85 -16.30
C ASP A 161 1.32 25.70 -15.61
N LEU A 162 2.64 25.67 -15.82
CA LEU A 162 3.53 24.67 -15.31
C LEU A 162 3.65 24.76 -13.77
N GLN A 163 3.77 25.98 -13.26
CA GLN A 163 3.81 26.27 -11.83
C GLN A 163 2.46 25.94 -11.17
N SER A 164 1.34 26.28 -11.82
CA SER A 164 -0.01 25.95 -11.36
C SER A 164 -0.25 24.46 -11.21
N THR A 165 0.25 23.68 -12.16
CA THR A 165 0.13 22.21 -12.16
C THR A 165 0.98 21.62 -11.05
N THR A 166 2.21 22.13 -10.86
CA THR A 166 3.08 21.73 -9.74
C THR A 166 2.45 22.02 -8.38
N GLU A 167 1.88 23.21 -8.19
CA GLU A 167 1.26 23.59 -6.93
C GLU A 167 0.01 22.77 -6.63
N ARG A 168 -0.86 22.55 -7.63
CA ARG A 168 -2.01 21.62 -7.50
C ARG A 168 -1.56 20.22 -7.13
N LEU A 169 -0.62 19.66 -7.88
CA LEU A 169 -0.10 18.32 -7.62
C LEU A 169 0.51 18.22 -6.23
N THR A 170 1.23 19.26 -5.78
CA THR A 170 1.79 19.32 -4.43
C THR A 170 0.69 19.31 -3.37
N ASN A 171 -0.40 20.07 -3.56
CA ASN A 171 -1.52 20.07 -2.62
C ASN A 171 -2.26 18.73 -2.57
N ASP A 172 -2.50 18.10 -3.73
CA ASP A 172 -3.13 16.78 -3.80
C ASP A 172 -2.25 15.71 -3.13
N LEU A 173 -0.93 15.79 -3.34
CA LEU A 173 0.06 14.93 -2.68
C LEU A 173 0.15 15.15 -1.17
N ARG A 174 -0.02 16.39 -0.70
CA ARG A 174 -0.13 16.62 0.74
C ARG A 174 -1.39 15.99 1.31
N ASN A 175 -2.52 16.02 0.61
CA ASN A 175 -3.75 15.34 1.05
C ASN A 175 -3.49 13.83 1.17
N LEU A 176 -2.87 13.23 0.15
CA LEU A 176 -2.42 11.84 0.20
C LEU A 176 -1.50 11.58 1.41
N HIS A 177 -0.55 12.48 1.69
CA HIS A 177 0.35 12.36 2.84
C HIS A 177 -0.34 12.55 4.18
N TYR A 178 -1.34 13.41 4.33
CA TYR A 178 -1.98 13.65 5.63
C TYR A 178 -3.06 12.61 5.98
N PHE A 179 -3.59 11.89 4.99
CA PHE A 179 -4.57 10.83 5.21
C PHE A 179 -3.93 9.49 5.64
N GLN A 180 -3.09 9.52 6.68
CA GLN A 180 -2.41 8.35 7.25
C GLN A 180 -3.27 7.54 8.24
N TYR A 181 -4.54 7.87 8.42
CA TYR A 181 -5.46 7.09 9.25
C TYR A 181 -5.54 5.65 8.72
N THR A 182 -5.28 4.64 9.57
CA THR A 182 -5.05 3.25 9.14
C THR A 182 -6.11 2.71 8.16
N PRO A 183 -7.42 2.80 8.41
CA PRO A 183 -8.42 2.37 7.44
C PRO A 183 -8.34 3.10 6.08
N MET A 184 -8.04 4.40 6.08
CA MET A 184 -7.95 5.20 4.86
C MET A 184 -6.67 4.85 4.09
N ARG A 185 -5.57 4.67 4.81
CA ARG A 185 -4.31 4.17 4.29
C ARG A 185 -4.50 2.82 3.60
N ASP A 186 -5.13 1.86 4.28
CA ASP A 186 -5.29 0.51 3.74
C ASP A 186 -6.15 0.52 2.45
N GLN A 187 -7.16 1.39 2.40
CA GLN A 187 -7.96 1.61 1.19
C GLN A 187 -7.18 2.32 0.07
N LEU A 188 -6.37 3.34 0.38
CA LEU A 188 -5.48 3.97 -0.60
C LEU A 188 -4.51 2.95 -1.19
N LEU A 189 -3.95 2.09 -0.36
CA LEU A 189 -3.02 1.04 -0.77
C LEU A 189 -3.70 -0.01 -1.66
N ALA A 190 -4.93 -0.41 -1.31
CA ALA A 190 -5.75 -1.30 -2.14
C ALA A 190 -6.04 -0.70 -3.53
N GLN A 191 -6.06 0.63 -3.65
CA GLN A 191 -6.28 1.37 -4.89
C GLN A 191 -4.98 1.83 -5.60
N GLN A 192 -3.84 1.17 -5.33
CA GLN A 192 -2.57 1.44 -6.03
C GLN A 192 -2.05 2.88 -5.88
N SER A 193 -2.32 3.51 -4.74
CA SER A 193 -1.80 4.84 -4.39
C SER A 193 -0.27 4.97 -4.51
N VAL A 194 0.51 3.92 -4.25
CA VAL A 194 1.97 3.90 -4.39
C VAL A 194 2.40 4.14 -5.85
N GLU A 195 1.75 3.48 -6.80
CA GLU A 195 2.00 3.68 -8.23
C GLU A 195 1.62 5.12 -8.64
N THR A 196 0.47 5.59 -8.16
CA THR A 196 0.00 6.96 -8.43
C THR A 196 0.97 8.01 -7.88
N ALA A 197 1.47 7.83 -6.66
CA ALA A 197 2.47 8.70 -6.04
C ALA A 197 3.79 8.71 -6.83
N LEU A 198 4.24 7.55 -7.33
CA LEU A 198 5.44 7.47 -8.16
C LEU A 198 5.27 8.10 -9.54
N LYS A 199 4.09 7.98 -10.16
CA LYS A 199 3.74 8.72 -11.38
C LYS A 199 3.76 10.22 -11.15
N ALA A 200 3.18 10.69 -10.04
CA ALA A 200 3.21 12.08 -9.64
C ALA A 200 4.65 12.59 -9.44
N LEU A 201 5.48 11.81 -8.73
CA LEU A 201 6.88 12.14 -8.52
C LEU A 201 7.69 12.19 -9.82
N ALA A 202 7.43 11.25 -10.74
CA ALA A 202 8.05 11.25 -12.06
C ALA A 202 7.63 12.48 -12.89
N ALA A 203 6.37 12.92 -12.79
CA ALA A 203 5.88 14.13 -13.45
C ALA A 203 6.52 15.40 -12.86
N LEU A 204 6.59 15.50 -11.53
CA LEU A 204 7.27 16.59 -10.81
C LEU A 204 8.75 16.71 -11.20
N THR A 205 9.42 15.58 -11.44
CA THR A 205 10.87 15.52 -11.74
C THR A 205 11.20 15.31 -13.21
N ALA A 206 10.21 15.39 -14.11
CA ALA A 206 10.44 15.33 -15.55
C ALA A 206 11.25 16.53 -16.06
N ARG A 207 11.29 17.62 -15.29
CA ARG A 207 11.94 18.88 -15.65
C ARG A 207 13.39 18.90 -15.16
N PRO A 208 14.31 19.58 -15.85
CA PRO A 208 15.64 19.81 -15.32
C PRO A 208 15.57 20.67 -14.05
N PHE A 209 16.32 20.27 -13.02
CA PHE A 209 16.43 21.00 -11.76
C PHE A 209 17.01 22.42 -11.99
N LYS A 210 16.28 23.45 -11.57
CA LYS A 210 16.76 24.84 -11.49
C LYS A 210 16.64 25.32 -10.04
N ARG A 211 17.78 25.66 -9.44
CA ARG A 211 17.95 25.82 -7.98
C ARG A 211 17.08 26.91 -7.33
N LEU A 212 16.62 27.91 -8.09
CA LEU A 212 16.04 29.13 -7.53
C LEU A 212 14.50 29.22 -7.60
N ASP A 213 13.81 28.47 -8.47
CA ASP A 213 12.43 28.84 -8.85
C ASP A 213 11.33 27.83 -8.49
N ASP A 214 11.65 26.64 -7.95
CA ASP A 214 10.63 25.59 -7.81
C ASP A 214 10.49 25.04 -6.38
N LYS A 215 10.13 25.93 -5.44
CA LYS A 215 9.78 25.55 -4.06
C LYS A 215 8.64 24.53 -4.04
N GLY A 216 7.67 24.66 -4.94
CA GLY A 216 6.53 23.75 -5.07
C GLY A 216 6.98 22.32 -5.36
N THR A 217 7.76 22.12 -6.43
CA THR A 217 8.28 20.79 -6.79
C THR A 217 9.13 20.20 -5.69
N ALA A 218 10.02 20.97 -5.05
CA ALA A 218 10.80 20.47 -3.94
C ALA A 218 9.91 19.96 -2.80
N VAL A 219 8.86 20.70 -2.43
CA VAL A 219 7.90 20.27 -1.41
C VAL A 219 7.14 19.03 -1.86
N GLY A 220 6.63 18.98 -3.09
CA GLY A 220 5.94 17.82 -3.65
C GLY A 220 6.81 16.55 -3.66
N VAL A 221 8.08 16.69 -4.06
CA VAL A 221 9.07 15.60 -4.04
C VAL A 221 9.24 15.05 -2.62
N VAL A 222 9.39 15.93 -1.63
CA VAL A 222 9.57 15.53 -0.23
C VAL A 222 8.35 14.79 0.31
N LEU A 223 7.15 15.31 0.04
CA LEU A 223 5.91 14.70 0.50
C LEU A 223 5.71 13.30 -0.07
N VAL A 224 6.00 13.10 -1.36
CA VAL A 224 5.93 11.75 -1.95
C VAL A 224 6.99 10.85 -1.36
N CYS A 225 8.23 11.33 -1.20
CA CYS A 225 9.28 10.52 -0.60
C CYS A 225 8.93 10.09 0.84
N ASP A 226 8.33 10.98 1.64
CA ASP A 226 7.88 10.64 2.99
C ASP A 226 6.70 9.69 2.99
N TYR A 227 5.71 9.91 2.11
CA TYR A 227 4.60 8.97 1.88
C TYR A 227 5.12 7.57 1.53
N LEU A 228 5.99 7.45 0.53
CA LEU A 228 6.59 6.18 0.12
C LEU A 228 7.42 5.55 1.24
N ARG A 229 8.18 6.35 2.00
CA ARG A 229 8.98 5.87 3.13
C ARG A 229 8.11 5.24 4.22
N GLN A 230 6.96 5.82 4.52
CA GLN A 230 6.01 5.29 5.51
C GLN A 230 5.41 3.98 4.98
N HIS A 231 4.83 3.99 3.78
CA HIS A 231 4.07 2.84 3.29
C HIS A 231 4.93 1.66 2.88
N ILE A 232 6.08 1.88 2.23
CA ILE A 232 6.95 0.78 1.82
C ILE A 232 7.60 0.10 3.03
N ALA A 233 7.81 0.85 4.12
CA ALA A 233 8.47 0.29 5.29
C ALA A 233 7.52 -0.53 6.16
N ASP A 234 6.29 -0.06 6.32
CA ASP A 234 5.39 -0.58 7.36
C ASP A 234 4.37 -1.57 6.78
N ASP A 235 3.99 -1.45 5.50
CA ASP A 235 2.84 -2.15 4.94
C ASP A 235 3.22 -3.41 4.10
N GLY A 236 4.51 -3.74 4.05
CA GLY A 236 4.99 -5.07 3.63
C GLY A 236 5.38 -5.25 2.15
N LEU A 237 5.70 -6.51 1.81
CA LEU A 237 6.38 -6.92 0.56
C LEU A 237 5.66 -6.45 -0.72
N THR A 238 4.32 -6.51 -0.74
CA THR A 238 3.51 -6.18 -1.93
C THR A 238 3.76 -4.75 -2.41
N PHE A 239 3.85 -3.78 -1.49
CA PHE A 239 4.06 -2.38 -1.85
C PHE A 239 5.49 -2.09 -2.26
N VAL A 240 6.47 -2.83 -1.73
CA VAL A 240 7.86 -2.77 -2.19
C VAL A 240 7.94 -3.23 -3.64
N ILE A 241 7.30 -4.36 -3.98
CA ILE A 241 7.22 -4.88 -5.35
C ILE A 241 6.60 -3.82 -6.27
N MET A 242 5.42 -3.32 -5.91
CA MET A 242 4.69 -2.30 -6.66
C MET A 242 5.53 -1.05 -6.87
N ALA A 243 6.22 -0.57 -5.83
CA ALA A 243 7.05 0.62 -5.92
C ALA A 243 8.24 0.42 -6.86
N VAL A 244 9.00 -0.67 -6.70
CA VAL A 244 10.17 -0.94 -7.56
C VAL A 244 9.75 -1.16 -9.01
N GLU A 245 8.64 -1.88 -9.24
CA GLU A 245 8.07 -2.09 -10.57
C GLU A 245 7.60 -0.79 -11.22
N SER A 246 7.03 0.12 -10.43
CA SER A 246 6.62 1.47 -10.84
C SER A 246 7.79 2.44 -11.00
N GLY A 247 9.05 1.96 -10.92
CA GLY A 247 10.24 2.75 -11.19
C GLY A 247 10.77 3.57 -10.02
N LEU A 248 10.48 3.19 -8.77
CA LEU A 248 10.95 3.85 -7.54
C LEU A 248 12.41 4.30 -7.63
N LEU A 249 13.34 3.40 -7.96
CA LEU A 249 14.77 3.73 -7.98
C LEU A 249 15.12 4.78 -9.04
N ARG A 250 14.52 4.67 -10.23
CA ARG A 250 14.73 5.63 -11.32
C ARG A 250 14.24 7.01 -10.91
N THR A 251 13.06 7.05 -10.30
CA THR A 251 12.42 8.30 -9.88
C THR A 251 13.20 8.94 -8.72
N LEU A 252 13.62 8.17 -7.70
CA LEU A 252 14.43 8.70 -6.59
C LEU A 252 15.75 9.33 -7.07
N LEU A 253 16.45 8.69 -8.02
CA LEU A 253 17.66 9.26 -8.59
C LEU A 253 17.40 10.55 -9.35
N LYS A 254 16.30 10.63 -10.09
CA LYS A 254 15.88 11.89 -10.71
C LYS A 254 15.62 12.92 -9.61
N CYS A 255 14.88 12.61 -8.55
CA CYS A 255 14.59 13.53 -7.45
C CYS A 255 15.82 14.04 -6.68
N TYR A 256 16.98 13.42 -6.82
CA TYR A 256 18.16 13.72 -6.00
C TYR A 256 18.50 15.21 -5.89
N PRO A 257 18.59 15.99 -6.98
CA PRO A 257 18.94 17.42 -6.89
C PRO A 257 17.96 18.23 -6.04
N TRP A 258 16.67 17.85 -6.04
CA TRP A 258 15.64 18.49 -5.22
C TRP A 258 15.75 18.10 -3.74
N LEU A 259 16.13 16.85 -3.46
CA LEU A 259 16.28 16.32 -2.09
C LEU A 259 17.55 16.85 -1.40
N GLU A 260 18.66 16.96 -2.15
CA GLU A 260 19.93 17.49 -1.64
C GLU A 260 19.78 18.96 -1.19
N ALA A 261 19.04 19.77 -1.96
CA ALA A 261 18.80 21.17 -1.64
C ALA A 261 18.05 21.39 -0.32
N LYS A 262 17.36 20.36 0.20
CA LYS A 262 16.59 20.41 1.45
C LYS A 262 17.27 19.65 2.60
N THR A 263 18.48 19.11 2.38
CA THR A 263 19.23 18.32 3.37
C THR A 263 18.39 17.20 3.99
N ILE A 264 17.53 16.54 3.22
CA ILE A 264 16.61 15.52 3.74
C ILE A 264 17.33 14.17 3.74
N PRO A 265 17.75 13.64 4.91
CA PRO A 265 18.53 12.40 4.97
C PRO A 265 17.68 11.14 4.75
N SER A 266 16.35 11.29 4.74
CA SER A 266 15.42 10.17 4.86
C SER A 266 15.41 9.21 3.67
N TRP A 267 15.77 9.66 2.47
CA TRP A 267 15.74 8.82 1.27
C TRP A 267 17.00 7.95 1.10
N THR A 268 18.19 8.45 1.47
CA THR A 268 19.41 7.64 1.49
C THR A 268 19.30 6.56 2.55
N GLN A 269 18.70 6.89 3.70
CA GLN A 269 18.37 5.92 4.74
C GLN A 269 17.42 4.84 4.20
N PHE A 270 16.38 5.23 3.45
CA PHE A 270 15.49 4.26 2.82
C PHE A 270 16.23 3.29 1.89
N LEU A 271 17.13 3.79 1.03
CA LEU A 271 17.90 2.94 0.10
C LEU A 271 18.93 2.05 0.80
N CYS A 272 19.59 2.53 1.85
CA CYS A 272 20.66 1.78 2.52
C CYS A 272 20.15 0.86 3.63
N GLU A 273 19.03 1.19 4.28
CA GLU A 273 18.58 0.48 5.47
C GLU A 273 17.25 -0.26 5.28
N ARG A 274 16.31 0.31 4.51
CA ARG A 274 14.96 -0.25 4.41
C ARG A 274 14.81 -1.16 3.20
N LEU A 275 15.09 -0.67 2.00
CA LEU A 275 14.96 -1.45 0.77
C LEU A 275 15.81 -2.74 0.78
N PRO A 276 17.05 -2.76 1.29
CA PRO A 276 17.87 -3.97 1.31
C PRO A 276 17.28 -5.12 2.14
N LYS A 277 16.49 -4.81 3.18
CA LYS A 277 15.75 -5.81 3.96
C LYS A 277 14.74 -6.57 3.10
N TYR A 278 14.27 -5.97 2.01
CA TYR A 278 13.37 -6.63 1.07
C TYR A 278 14.09 -7.35 -0.07
N MET A 279 15.41 -7.19 -0.23
CA MET A 279 16.18 -7.91 -1.26
C MET A 279 16.35 -9.40 -0.95
N LEU A 280 16.01 -9.86 0.26
CA LEU A 280 15.88 -11.29 0.56
C LEU A 280 14.75 -11.96 -0.24
N TYR A 281 13.77 -11.17 -0.68
CA TYR A 281 12.71 -11.64 -1.56
C TYR A 281 13.17 -11.58 -3.02
N ILE A 282 13.18 -12.73 -3.68
CA ILE A 282 13.70 -12.90 -5.04
C ILE A 282 12.93 -12.06 -6.07
N SER A 283 11.62 -11.87 -5.87
CA SER A 283 10.79 -10.99 -6.70
C SER A 283 11.31 -9.55 -6.67
N VAL A 284 11.57 -9.01 -5.48
CA VAL A 284 12.07 -7.65 -5.31
C VAL A 284 13.49 -7.52 -5.84
N LEU A 285 14.38 -8.47 -5.51
CA LEU A 285 15.75 -8.45 -6.02
C LEU A 285 15.81 -8.43 -7.55
N ARG A 286 14.99 -9.26 -8.23
CA ARG A 286 14.92 -9.27 -9.70
C ARG A 286 14.44 -7.94 -10.25
N LEU A 287 13.40 -7.35 -9.65
CA LEU A 287 12.90 -6.02 -10.03
C LEU A 287 13.98 -4.95 -9.84
N THR A 288 14.66 -4.96 -8.71
CA THR A 288 15.76 -4.05 -8.40
C THR A 288 16.90 -4.19 -9.40
N LEU A 289 17.36 -5.40 -9.68
CA LEU A 289 18.44 -5.64 -10.65
C LEU A 289 18.07 -5.17 -12.07
N ARG A 290 16.82 -5.38 -12.51
CA ARG A 290 16.32 -4.83 -13.77
C ARG A 290 16.34 -3.31 -13.77
N SER A 291 15.89 -2.69 -12.68
CA SER A 291 15.91 -1.24 -12.53
C SER A 291 17.34 -0.69 -12.51
N LEU A 292 18.30 -1.36 -11.86
CA LEU A 292 19.71 -0.98 -11.85
C LEU A 292 20.31 -0.99 -13.25
N ALA A 293 20.09 -2.06 -14.03
CA ALA A 293 20.54 -2.13 -15.40
C ALA A 293 19.97 -1.00 -16.27
N SER A 294 18.69 -0.66 -16.09
CA SER A 294 18.04 0.47 -16.75
C SER A 294 18.68 1.80 -16.35
N ILE A 295 18.92 2.02 -15.05
CA ILE A 295 19.57 3.23 -14.52
C ILE A 295 20.98 3.40 -15.08
N ASP A 296 21.78 2.33 -15.09
CA ASP A 296 23.15 2.34 -15.62
C ASP A 296 23.13 2.69 -17.13
N SER A 297 22.20 2.12 -17.90
CA SER A 297 22.07 2.42 -19.34
C SER A 297 21.69 3.87 -19.64
N LEU A 298 20.98 4.53 -18.71
CA LEU A 298 20.55 5.92 -18.81
C LEU A 298 21.55 6.89 -18.17
N GLY A 299 22.55 6.39 -17.43
CA GLY A 299 23.52 7.21 -16.69
C GLY A 299 22.89 8.12 -15.63
N LEU A 300 21.77 7.71 -15.03
CA LEU A 300 21.02 8.53 -14.07
C LEU A 300 21.73 8.71 -12.72
N ASP A 301 22.74 7.89 -12.43
CA ASP A 301 23.53 7.93 -11.20
C ASP A 301 24.78 8.82 -11.30
N LYS A 302 25.18 9.23 -12.51
CA LYS A 302 26.34 10.10 -12.74
C LYS A 302 26.25 11.46 -12.03
N PRO A 303 25.07 12.10 -11.88
CA PRO A 303 24.96 13.39 -11.19
C PRO A 303 25.03 13.29 -9.67
N LEU A 304 25.08 12.09 -9.08
CA LEU A 304 25.13 11.94 -7.63
C LEU A 304 26.47 12.43 -7.08
N GLY A 305 26.43 13.23 -6.01
CA GLY A 305 27.59 13.71 -5.29
C GLY A 305 27.61 13.25 -3.82
N GLY A 306 28.75 13.45 -3.16
CA GLY A 306 28.89 13.35 -1.70
C GLY A 306 28.32 12.07 -1.07
N ALA A 307 27.54 12.24 0.00
CA ALA A 307 26.95 11.14 0.76
C ALA A 307 25.97 10.30 -0.08
N ALA A 308 25.25 10.91 -1.02
CA ALA A 308 24.29 10.20 -1.86
C ALA A 308 24.97 9.25 -2.85
N ALA A 309 26.08 9.68 -3.45
CA ALA A 309 26.88 8.81 -4.31
C ALA A 309 27.44 7.60 -3.53
N ALA A 310 27.88 7.82 -2.28
CA ALA A 310 28.35 6.75 -1.41
C ALA A 310 27.21 5.77 -1.05
N SER A 311 26.06 6.27 -0.62
CA SER A 311 24.86 5.47 -0.33
C SER A 311 24.39 4.66 -1.54
N TRP A 312 24.34 5.29 -2.72
CA TRP A 312 23.97 4.62 -3.96
C TRP A 312 24.96 3.52 -4.34
N THR A 313 26.26 3.79 -4.23
CA THR A 313 27.31 2.80 -4.52
C THR A 313 27.23 1.62 -3.57
N ALA A 314 27.02 1.85 -2.28
CA ALA A 314 26.83 0.81 -1.29
C ALA A 314 25.58 -0.04 -1.60
N PHE A 315 24.46 0.60 -1.95
CA PHE A 315 23.23 -0.08 -2.36
C PHE A 315 23.44 -0.95 -3.61
N LYS A 316 24.08 -0.41 -4.67
CA LYS A 316 24.40 -1.18 -5.90
C LYS A 316 25.27 -2.38 -5.58
N LYS A 317 26.31 -2.19 -4.76
CA LYS A 317 27.21 -3.26 -4.33
C LYS A 317 26.42 -4.36 -3.62
N GLN A 318 25.59 -4.01 -2.65
CA GLN A 318 24.76 -4.98 -1.92
C GLN A 318 23.80 -5.76 -2.83
N CYS A 319 23.21 -5.11 -3.84
CA CYS A 319 22.32 -5.77 -4.78
C CYS A 319 23.05 -6.70 -5.78
N THR A 320 24.31 -6.38 -6.10
CA THR A 320 25.09 -7.07 -7.14
C THR A 320 26.13 -8.04 -6.60
N GLU A 321 26.38 -8.03 -5.29
CA GLU A 321 27.31 -8.96 -4.66
C GLU A 321 26.91 -10.41 -5.00
N PRO A 322 27.90 -11.29 -5.27
CA PRO A 322 27.62 -12.67 -5.69
C PRO A 322 26.71 -13.43 -4.71
N GLY A 323 26.73 -13.06 -3.42
CA GLY A 323 25.85 -13.59 -2.38
C GLY A 323 24.36 -13.32 -2.63
N THR A 324 24.01 -12.15 -3.15
CA THR A 324 22.63 -11.76 -3.50
C THR A 324 22.23 -12.27 -4.89
N GLN A 325 23.15 -12.30 -5.87
CA GLN A 325 22.85 -12.81 -7.22
C GLN A 325 22.55 -14.31 -7.31
N LEU A 326 22.95 -15.09 -6.30
CA LEU A 326 22.80 -16.55 -6.24
C LEU A 326 21.35 -17.04 -6.33
N TYR A 327 20.37 -16.18 -6.04
CA TYR A 327 18.96 -16.54 -5.97
C TYR A 327 18.18 -16.41 -7.30
N SER A 328 18.81 -15.93 -8.37
CA SER A 328 18.04 -15.50 -9.56
C SER A 328 17.59 -16.60 -10.52
N ARG A 329 18.07 -17.86 -10.43
CA ARG A 329 17.77 -18.88 -11.47
C ARG A 329 17.14 -20.20 -11.02
N CYS A 330 17.03 -20.47 -9.72
CA CYS A 330 16.15 -21.52 -9.21
C CYS A 330 15.69 -21.19 -7.80
N LEU A 331 14.37 -21.09 -7.61
CA LEU A 331 13.77 -20.73 -6.32
C LEU A 331 13.86 -21.86 -5.27
N GLN A 332 14.39 -23.03 -5.64
CA GLN A 332 14.30 -24.24 -4.82
C GLN A 332 15.63 -24.73 -4.25
N THR A 333 16.75 -24.09 -4.59
CA THR A 333 18.06 -24.53 -4.11
C THR A 333 18.94 -23.31 -3.93
N SER A 334 19.23 -23.01 -2.67
CA SER A 334 20.25 -22.03 -2.30
C SER A 334 21.63 -22.68 -2.35
N TYR A 335 22.64 -21.88 -2.71
CA TYR A 335 24.04 -22.29 -2.66
C TYR A 335 24.80 -21.28 -1.81
N CYS A 336 25.73 -21.75 -0.99
CA CYS A 336 26.56 -20.89 -0.15
C CYS A 336 27.53 -20.00 -0.97
N SER A 337 27.81 -20.38 -2.22
CA SER A 337 28.71 -19.62 -3.10
C SER A 337 28.44 -19.90 -4.58
N ARG A 338 28.92 -19.00 -5.45
CA ARG A 338 28.89 -19.18 -6.91
C ARG A 338 29.66 -20.42 -7.37
N ALA A 339 30.78 -20.73 -6.72
CA ALA A 339 31.55 -21.94 -7.02
C ALA A 339 30.72 -23.21 -6.79
N CYS A 340 29.99 -23.27 -5.68
CA CYS A 340 29.11 -24.40 -5.35
C CYS A 340 27.90 -24.47 -6.29
N GLN A 341 27.33 -23.33 -6.68
CA GLN A 341 26.29 -23.29 -7.70
C GLN A 341 26.80 -23.84 -9.02
N VAL A 342 27.97 -23.41 -9.51
CA VAL A 342 28.54 -23.88 -10.77
C VAL A 342 28.84 -25.38 -10.71
N ALA A 343 29.45 -25.86 -9.62
CA ALA A 343 29.75 -27.27 -9.41
C ALA A 343 28.48 -28.14 -9.43
N ALA A 344 27.41 -27.68 -8.77
CA ALA A 344 26.15 -28.40 -8.71
C ALA A 344 25.24 -28.17 -9.93
N TRP A 345 25.54 -27.18 -10.79
CA TRP A 345 24.61 -26.70 -11.83
C TRP A 345 24.18 -27.79 -12.80
N GLY A 346 25.10 -28.69 -13.18
CA GLY A 346 24.79 -29.81 -14.07
C GLY A 346 23.70 -30.72 -13.50
N SER A 347 23.87 -31.17 -12.26
CA SER A 347 22.90 -32.01 -11.55
C SER A 347 21.59 -31.26 -11.26
N HIS A 348 21.69 -29.99 -10.84
CA HIS A 348 20.57 -29.15 -10.48
C HIS A 348 19.66 -28.84 -11.67
N LYS A 349 20.24 -28.55 -12.85
CA LYS A 349 19.47 -28.29 -14.08
C LYS A 349 18.60 -29.48 -14.45
N SER A 350 19.11 -30.70 -14.29
CA SER A 350 18.36 -31.93 -14.50
C SER A 350 17.26 -32.12 -13.45
N ALA A 351 17.59 -31.95 -12.16
CA ALA A 351 16.63 -32.04 -11.07
C ALA A 351 15.49 -31.02 -11.22
N ARG A 352 15.80 -29.77 -11.59
CA ARG A 352 14.83 -28.71 -11.88
C ARG A 352 13.89 -29.11 -13.01
N LYS A 353 14.42 -29.57 -14.15
CA LYS A 353 13.59 -30.03 -15.27
C LYS A 353 12.69 -31.21 -14.88
N THR A 354 13.22 -32.14 -14.09
CA THR A 354 12.42 -33.26 -13.55
C THR A 354 11.30 -32.74 -12.67
N ARG A 355 11.55 -31.75 -11.81
CA ARG A 355 10.52 -31.15 -10.96
C ARG A 355 9.49 -30.33 -11.73
N GLU A 356 9.92 -29.58 -12.74
CA GLU A 356 9.02 -28.85 -13.65
C GLU A 356 8.13 -29.82 -14.43
N LYS A 357 8.69 -30.91 -14.95
CA LYS A 357 7.90 -31.99 -15.60
C LYS A 357 6.96 -32.66 -14.61
N ALA A 358 7.43 -32.97 -13.39
CA ALA A 358 6.63 -33.55 -12.34
C ALA A 358 5.43 -32.66 -12.00
N ARG A 359 5.65 -31.35 -11.85
CA ARG A 359 4.59 -30.35 -11.65
C ARG A 359 3.64 -30.26 -12.86
N ALA A 360 4.16 -30.27 -14.08
CA ALA A 360 3.35 -30.22 -15.30
C ALA A 360 2.43 -31.44 -15.46
N VAL A 361 2.84 -32.60 -14.92
CA VAL A 361 2.06 -33.84 -14.91
C VAL A 361 1.21 -33.97 -13.63
N GLY A 362 1.24 -32.96 -12.74
CA GLY A 362 0.50 -32.97 -11.49
C GLY A 362 1.03 -33.99 -10.47
N THR A 363 2.25 -34.49 -10.61
CA THR A 363 2.83 -35.35 -9.57
C THR A 363 3.25 -34.49 -8.38
N GLY A 364 2.60 -34.72 -7.23
CA GLY A 364 2.73 -33.98 -5.99
C GLY A 364 4.13 -34.03 -5.40
N LEU A 365 4.99 -33.15 -5.87
CA LEU A 365 6.22 -32.83 -5.15
C LEU A 365 5.84 -32.09 -3.87
N PRO A 366 6.49 -32.43 -2.74
CA PRO A 366 6.30 -31.66 -1.52
C PRO A 366 6.62 -30.18 -1.79
N LEU A 367 5.76 -29.29 -1.31
CA LEU A 367 5.98 -27.85 -1.35
C LEU A 367 7.29 -27.51 -0.63
N SER A 368 8.00 -26.46 -1.08
CA SER A 368 9.17 -26.01 -0.33
C SER A 368 8.72 -25.44 1.02
N ALA A 369 9.61 -25.43 2.02
CA ALA A 369 9.32 -24.81 3.31
C ALA A 369 8.90 -23.34 3.17
N GLU A 370 9.45 -22.62 2.18
CA GLU A 370 9.09 -21.23 1.88
C GLU A 370 7.70 -21.10 1.25
N ASP A 371 7.35 -21.98 0.31
CA ASP A 371 6.02 -22.02 -0.30
C ASP A 371 4.96 -22.39 0.75
N ILE A 372 5.30 -23.32 1.65
CA ILE A 372 4.47 -23.66 2.81
C ILE A 372 4.29 -22.40 3.69
N ALA A 373 5.36 -21.74 4.09
CA ALA A 373 5.30 -20.53 4.92
C ALA A 373 4.50 -19.39 4.26
N PHE A 374 4.60 -19.25 2.93
CA PHE A 374 3.80 -18.31 2.17
C PHE A 374 2.31 -18.68 2.17
N ALA A 375 2.00 -19.95 1.89
CA ALA A 375 0.64 -20.48 1.94
C ALA A 375 0.00 -20.24 3.33
N TYR A 376 0.74 -20.50 4.41
CA TYR A 376 0.32 -20.19 5.78
C TYR A 376 -0.04 -18.70 5.97
N ARG A 377 0.77 -17.77 5.47
CA ARG A 377 0.50 -16.33 5.60
C ARG A 377 -0.77 -15.93 4.86
N ILE A 378 -1.01 -16.49 3.67
CA ILE A 378 -2.24 -16.24 2.92
C ILE A 378 -3.45 -16.73 3.71
N ALA A 379 -3.39 -17.95 4.24
CA ALA A 379 -4.45 -18.53 5.04
C ALA A 379 -4.75 -17.70 6.28
N GLN A 380 -3.71 -17.31 7.02
CA GLN A 380 -3.83 -16.51 8.23
C GLN A 380 -4.52 -15.17 7.94
N ASN A 381 -4.11 -14.48 6.88
CA ASN A 381 -4.74 -13.23 6.48
C ASN A 381 -6.21 -13.46 6.06
N GLY A 382 -6.51 -14.56 5.35
CA GLY A 382 -7.87 -14.94 4.98
C GLY A 382 -8.77 -15.19 6.20
N PHE A 383 -8.25 -15.86 7.23
CA PHE A 383 -8.96 -16.08 8.49
C PHE A 383 -9.23 -14.77 9.22
N GLU A 384 -8.23 -13.89 9.33
CA GLU A 384 -8.41 -12.59 10.01
C GLU A 384 -9.44 -11.71 9.31
N GLN A 385 -9.36 -11.61 7.98
CA GLN A 385 -10.30 -10.81 7.19
C GLN A 385 -11.75 -11.32 7.30
N ARG A 386 -11.94 -12.61 7.58
CA ARG A 386 -13.27 -13.26 7.67
C ARG A 386 -13.66 -13.63 9.09
N ARG A 387 -12.97 -13.12 10.10
CA ARG A 387 -13.19 -13.48 11.50
C ARG A 387 -14.64 -13.31 11.95
N ALA A 388 -15.31 -12.24 11.50
CA ALA A 388 -16.73 -12.02 11.80
C ALA A 388 -17.62 -13.09 11.14
N GLN A 389 -17.43 -13.35 9.84
CA GLN A 389 -18.17 -14.37 9.10
C GLN A 389 -17.97 -15.78 9.68
N ILE A 390 -16.74 -16.13 10.08
CA ILE A 390 -16.44 -17.42 10.71
C ILE A 390 -17.24 -17.57 12.02
N ARG A 391 -17.35 -16.52 12.82
CA ARG A 391 -18.15 -16.55 14.06
C ARG A 391 -19.63 -16.74 13.78
N GLU A 392 -20.16 -16.05 12.77
CA GLU A 392 -21.56 -16.20 12.34
C GLU A 392 -21.83 -17.64 11.88
N GLU A 393 -20.94 -18.21 11.07
CA GLU A 393 -21.05 -19.60 10.60
C GLU A 393 -20.91 -20.63 11.74
N ILE A 394 -20.01 -20.41 12.71
CA ILE A 394 -19.93 -21.26 13.92
C ILE A 394 -21.25 -21.21 14.70
N ALA A 395 -21.82 -20.02 14.89
CA ALA A 395 -23.09 -19.87 15.62
C ALA A 395 -24.27 -20.53 14.87
N ALA A 396 -24.27 -20.45 13.54
CA ALA A 396 -25.29 -21.04 12.68
C ALA A 396 -25.21 -22.57 12.63
N THR A 397 -24.00 -23.12 12.44
CA THR A 397 -23.79 -24.56 12.24
C THR A 397 -23.63 -25.36 13.53
N ARG A 398 -23.29 -24.68 14.64
CA ARG A 398 -23.05 -25.27 15.98
C ARG A 398 -22.16 -26.52 15.92
N PRO A 399 -20.96 -26.43 15.34
CA PRO A 399 -20.07 -27.57 15.20
C PRO A 399 -19.59 -28.06 16.58
N ARG A 400 -19.45 -29.37 16.75
CA ARG A 400 -18.84 -29.97 17.93
C ARG A 400 -17.33 -29.74 17.92
N ALA A 401 -16.76 -29.46 19.08
CA ALA A 401 -15.32 -29.31 19.23
C ALA A 401 -14.58 -30.65 18.96
N PRO A 402 -13.36 -30.60 18.38
CA PRO A 402 -12.70 -29.40 17.84
C PRO A 402 -13.43 -28.87 16.59
N ILE A 403 -13.50 -27.54 16.47
CA ILE A 403 -14.14 -26.89 15.32
C ILE A 403 -13.16 -26.89 14.16
N ARG A 404 -13.62 -27.28 12.97
CA ARG A 404 -12.91 -27.18 11.69
C ARG A 404 -13.34 -25.91 10.97
N VAL A 405 -12.39 -25.03 10.70
CA VAL A 405 -12.58 -23.90 9.77
C VAL A 405 -11.70 -24.14 8.55
N GLU A 406 -12.29 -24.01 7.36
CA GLU A 406 -11.64 -24.27 6.09
C GLU A 406 -11.84 -23.12 5.11
N LEU A 407 -10.74 -22.69 4.50
CA LEU A 407 -10.74 -21.75 3.39
C LEU A 407 -10.28 -22.48 2.13
N ASP A 408 -11.18 -22.59 1.15
CA ASP A 408 -10.88 -23.16 -0.16
C ASP A 408 -10.44 -22.04 -1.13
N TYR A 409 -9.16 -22.03 -1.46
CA TYR A 409 -8.54 -21.06 -2.37
C TYR A 409 -8.65 -21.45 -3.85
N THR A 410 -9.36 -22.53 -4.19
CA THR A 410 -9.62 -22.90 -5.59
C THR A 410 -10.74 -22.05 -6.22
N GLU A 411 -11.55 -21.40 -5.39
CA GLU A 411 -12.61 -20.47 -5.81
C GLU A 411 -12.24 -19.02 -5.48
N PHE A 412 -12.79 -18.05 -6.24
CA PHE A 412 -12.63 -16.63 -5.96
C PHE A 412 -14.00 -15.93 -5.85
N PRO A 413 -14.31 -15.28 -4.71
CA PRO A 413 -13.51 -15.24 -3.47
C PRO A 413 -13.37 -16.64 -2.83
N PRO A 414 -12.34 -16.92 -2.00
CA PRO A 414 -12.16 -18.23 -1.37
C PRO A 414 -13.44 -18.72 -0.68
N ALA A 415 -13.83 -19.98 -0.80
CA ALA A 415 -15.02 -20.49 -0.11
C ALA A 415 -14.69 -20.74 1.37
N LEU A 416 -15.59 -20.34 2.28
CA LEU A 416 -15.45 -20.57 3.72
C LEU A 416 -16.38 -21.71 4.13
N THR A 417 -15.83 -22.75 4.75
CA THR A 417 -16.61 -23.83 5.35
C THR A 417 -16.28 -23.97 6.83
N VAL A 418 -17.32 -24.04 7.67
CA VAL A 418 -17.19 -24.29 9.11
C VAL A 418 -17.91 -25.60 9.43
N GLY A 419 -17.25 -26.49 10.18
CA GLY A 419 -17.82 -27.79 10.52
C GLY A 419 -17.14 -28.45 11.72
N SER A 420 -17.54 -29.68 12.04
CA SER A 420 -16.87 -30.52 13.04
C SER A 420 -15.84 -31.43 12.34
N PHE A 421 -14.79 -31.85 13.04
CA PHE A 421 -13.93 -32.92 12.52
C PHE A 421 -14.73 -34.24 12.42
N PRO A 422 -14.54 -35.03 11.35
CA PRO A 422 -15.16 -36.36 11.26
C PRO A 422 -14.65 -37.26 12.40
N ALA A 423 -15.54 -38.10 12.94
CA ALA A 423 -15.19 -39.07 13.97
C ALA A 423 -14.04 -39.97 13.47
N GLY A 424 -12.90 -39.95 14.18
CA GLY A 424 -11.70 -40.73 13.85
C GLY A 424 -10.51 -39.94 13.31
N HIS A 425 -10.68 -38.71 12.82
CA HIS A 425 -9.55 -37.88 12.37
C HIS A 425 -8.73 -37.27 13.51
N ILE A 426 -9.36 -37.08 14.68
CA ILE A 426 -8.74 -36.43 15.85
C ILE A 426 -7.64 -37.31 16.47
N SER A 427 -7.77 -38.64 16.38
CA SER A 427 -6.78 -39.57 16.95
C SER A 427 -5.40 -39.46 16.31
N ALA A 428 -5.29 -38.94 15.08
CA ALA A 428 -4.01 -38.68 14.41
C ALA A 428 -3.40 -37.30 14.76
N LEU A 429 -4.20 -36.39 15.32
CA LEU A 429 -3.81 -35.01 15.66
C LEU A 429 -3.52 -34.83 17.16
N ALA A 430 -3.81 -35.86 17.97
CA ALA A 430 -3.96 -35.79 19.42
C ALA A 430 -2.73 -35.40 20.29
N PRO A 431 -1.44 -35.55 19.91
CA PRO A 431 -0.37 -35.12 20.80
C PRO A 431 -0.05 -33.61 20.72
N ALA A 432 -0.61 -32.85 19.76
CA ALA A 432 -0.28 -31.44 19.60
C ALA A 432 -1.33 -30.54 20.27
N LYS A 433 -0.96 -29.88 21.38
CA LYS A 433 -1.72 -28.73 21.96
C LYS A 433 -1.64 -27.46 21.09
N GLN A 434 -1.42 -27.61 19.79
CA GLN A 434 -1.22 -26.50 18.85
C GLN A 434 -2.20 -26.64 17.67
N PRO A 435 -2.67 -25.53 17.09
CA PRO A 435 -3.48 -25.56 15.88
C PRO A 435 -2.74 -26.31 14.77
N VAL A 436 -3.30 -27.43 14.33
CA VAL A 436 -2.71 -28.24 13.26
C VAL A 436 -3.24 -27.78 11.92
N VAL A 437 -2.43 -27.02 11.20
CA VAL A 437 -2.70 -26.73 9.80
C VAL A 437 -2.24 -27.91 8.96
N THR A 438 -3.21 -28.57 8.34
CA THR A 438 -3.00 -29.72 7.47
C THR A 438 -3.20 -29.31 6.02
N PHE A 439 -2.22 -29.60 5.17
CA PHE A 439 -2.33 -29.44 3.73
C PHE A 439 -2.93 -30.71 3.14
N HIS A 440 -4.17 -30.62 2.67
CA HIS A 440 -4.76 -31.68 1.87
C HIS A 440 -4.51 -31.37 0.40
N ALA A 441 -3.69 -32.19 -0.25
CA ALA A 441 -3.59 -32.24 -1.70
C ALA A 441 -4.23 -33.56 -2.15
N ASP A 442 -5.53 -33.52 -2.49
CA ASP A 442 -6.24 -34.71 -2.94
C ASP A 442 -5.86 -35.05 -4.38
N PHE A 443 -5.17 -36.18 -4.56
CA PHE A 443 -4.83 -36.73 -5.86
C PHE A 443 -5.84 -37.81 -6.24
N ALA A 444 -7.00 -37.41 -6.76
CA ALA A 444 -7.95 -38.35 -7.33
C ALA A 444 -7.37 -38.98 -8.63
N ARG A 445 -7.04 -40.27 -8.61
CA ARG A 445 -6.72 -41.02 -9.84
C ARG A 445 -8.02 -41.37 -10.57
N GLY A 446 -8.54 -40.43 -11.35
CA GLY A 446 -9.63 -40.64 -12.31
C GLY A 446 -9.27 -40.04 -13.68
N LYS A 447 -9.96 -40.45 -14.74
CA LYS A 447 -9.76 -39.96 -16.14
C LYS A 447 -10.07 -38.47 -16.36
N HIS A 448 -10.39 -37.72 -15.30
CA HIS A 448 -10.69 -36.30 -15.34
C HIS A 448 -9.60 -35.54 -14.59
N LYS A 449 -9.25 -34.34 -15.07
CA LYS A 449 -8.13 -33.48 -14.64
C LYS A 449 -7.84 -33.59 -13.14
N ALA A 450 -6.57 -33.77 -12.78
CA ALA A 450 -6.13 -33.61 -11.41
C ALA A 450 -6.41 -32.16 -10.97
N GLU A 451 -7.32 -32.00 -10.01
CA GLU A 451 -7.58 -30.73 -9.36
C GLU A 451 -6.71 -30.65 -8.11
N HIS A 452 -5.94 -29.57 -8.00
CA HIS A 452 -5.09 -29.33 -6.84
C HIS A 452 -5.87 -28.45 -5.87
N HIS A 453 -6.35 -29.04 -4.78
CA HIS A 453 -7.00 -28.29 -3.73
C HIS A 453 -5.98 -27.82 -2.69
N LEU A 454 -6.16 -26.58 -2.19
CA LEU A 454 -5.36 -26.02 -1.10
C LEU A 454 -6.30 -25.71 0.04
N HIS A 455 -6.39 -26.63 0.99
CA HIS A 455 -7.19 -26.49 2.20
C HIS A 455 -6.31 -26.07 3.37
N PHE A 456 -6.80 -25.15 4.18
CA PHE A 456 -6.20 -24.81 5.47
C PHE A 456 -7.17 -25.16 6.59
N LEU A 457 -6.71 -25.97 7.53
CA LEU A 457 -7.52 -26.43 8.65
C LEU A 457 -7.06 -25.73 9.92
N LEU A 458 -7.99 -25.07 10.61
CA LEU A 458 -7.76 -24.58 11.97
C LEU A 458 -8.64 -25.40 12.92
N ALA A 459 -8.02 -26.02 13.93
CA ALA A 459 -8.72 -26.69 15.03
C ALA A 459 -8.86 -25.71 16.20
N LEU A 460 -10.10 -25.38 16.57
CA LEU A 460 -10.41 -24.54 17.74
C LEU A 460 -11.01 -25.40 18.85
N ASP A 461 -10.57 -25.16 20.09
CA ASP A 461 -11.13 -25.78 21.29
C ASP A 461 -12.41 -25.04 21.76
N GLU A 462 -13.11 -25.58 22.76
CA GLU A 462 -14.46 -25.16 23.19
C GLU A 462 -14.60 -23.67 23.55
N ASP A 463 -13.52 -22.97 23.89
CA ASP A 463 -13.53 -21.54 24.19
C ASP A 463 -12.91 -20.71 23.05
N VAL A 464 -13.74 -20.31 22.09
CA VAL A 464 -13.36 -19.56 20.87
C VAL A 464 -12.63 -18.24 21.20
N HIS A 465 -12.92 -17.60 22.34
CA HIS A 465 -12.27 -16.35 22.72
C HIS A 465 -10.83 -16.55 23.22
N SER A 466 -10.59 -17.61 24.00
CA SER A 466 -9.25 -18.02 24.44
C SER A 466 -8.44 -18.65 23.30
N ALA A 467 -9.08 -19.51 22.49
CA ALA A 467 -8.46 -20.29 21.43
C ALA A 467 -7.88 -19.44 20.29
N LEU A 468 -8.50 -18.30 19.95
CA LEU A 468 -7.94 -17.36 18.95
C LEU A 468 -6.66 -16.68 19.44
N GLY A 469 -6.59 -16.31 20.73
CA GLY A 469 -5.37 -15.75 21.34
C GLY A 469 -4.26 -16.79 21.52
N GLU A 470 -4.62 -18.02 21.90
CA GLU A 470 -3.69 -19.16 21.98
C GLU A 470 -3.19 -19.58 20.58
N ALA A 471 -4.05 -19.53 19.55
CA ALA A 471 -3.65 -19.77 18.16
C ALA A 471 -2.66 -18.72 17.66
N GLU A 472 -2.86 -17.43 17.96
CA GLU A 472 -1.88 -16.37 17.66
C GLU A 472 -0.52 -16.65 18.34
N LYS A 473 -0.54 -17.10 19.61
CA LYS A 473 0.67 -17.44 20.36
C LYS A 473 1.37 -18.68 19.79
N ALA A 474 0.62 -19.73 19.46
CA ALA A 474 1.14 -20.95 18.85
C ALA A 474 1.71 -20.69 17.45
N VAL A 475 1.09 -19.81 16.66
CA VAL A 475 1.62 -19.39 15.35
C VAL A 475 2.93 -18.61 15.51
N ARG A 476 3.07 -17.74 16.52
CA ARG A 476 4.36 -17.08 16.82
C ARG A 476 5.45 -18.08 17.23
N VAL A 477 5.10 -19.13 17.98
CA VAL A 477 6.02 -20.23 18.33
C VAL A 477 6.40 -21.04 17.09
N LEU A 478 5.45 -21.37 16.22
CA LEU A 478 5.71 -22.05 14.94
C LEU A 478 6.55 -21.19 13.99
N GLN A 479 6.35 -19.88 13.94
CA GLN A 479 7.21 -18.95 13.20
C GLN A 479 8.63 -18.96 13.77
N ALA A 480 8.80 -18.98 15.10
CA ALA A 480 10.10 -19.08 15.75
C ALA A 480 10.78 -20.45 15.49
N GLU A 481 10.04 -21.56 15.50
CA GLU A 481 10.57 -22.90 15.18
C GLU A 481 10.88 -23.08 13.69
N ILE A 482 10.05 -22.54 12.79
CA ILE A 482 10.33 -22.51 11.35
C ILE A 482 11.55 -21.64 11.09
N PHE A 483 11.66 -20.49 11.76
CA PHE A 483 12.83 -19.63 11.71
C PHE A 483 14.07 -20.38 12.24
N GLU A 484 14.01 -21.02 13.42
CA GLU A 484 15.11 -21.84 13.94
C GLU A 484 15.46 -23.03 13.03
N ARG A 485 14.50 -23.68 12.38
CA ARG A 485 14.79 -24.74 11.40
C ARG A 485 15.38 -24.18 10.11
N MET A 486 14.94 -23.01 9.65
CA MET A 486 15.50 -22.34 8.48
C MET A 486 16.94 -21.84 8.72
N TYR A 487 17.27 -21.43 9.95
CA TYR A 487 18.60 -20.90 10.32
C TYR A 487 19.51 -21.92 11.02
N GLY A 488 18.97 -23.01 11.56
CA GLY A 488 19.68 -24.06 12.31
C GLY A 488 19.94 -25.35 11.51
N ILE A 489 19.31 -25.53 10.34
CA ILE A 489 19.74 -26.57 9.41
C ILE A 489 21.04 -26.08 8.76
N ALA A 490 22.16 -26.73 9.11
CA ALA A 490 23.36 -26.69 8.28
C ALA A 490 22.94 -27.03 6.85
N THR A 491 22.99 -26.04 5.96
CA THR A 491 22.72 -26.26 4.54
C THR A 491 23.82 -27.18 4.04
N THR A 492 23.52 -28.48 3.94
CA THR A 492 24.44 -29.46 3.40
C THR A 492 24.55 -29.21 1.89
N CYS A 493 25.49 -28.34 1.55
CA CYS A 493 26.06 -28.29 0.21
C CYS A 493 26.68 -29.68 -0.04
N PRO A 494 26.26 -30.43 -1.08
CA PRO A 494 26.80 -31.77 -1.34
C PRO A 494 28.31 -31.77 -1.64
N THR A 495 28.89 -30.60 -1.86
CA THR A 495 30.32 -30.37 -2.10
C THR A 495 31.06 -29.71 -0.93
N CYS A 496 30.37 -29.30 0.15
CA CYS A 496 30.98 -28.50 1.22
C CYS A 496 30.15 -28.49 2.52
N ILE A 497 30.82 -28.57 3.67
CA ILE A 497 30.16 -28.38 4.97
C ILE A 497 30.37 -26.92 5.37
N CYS A 498 29.29 -26.12 5.38
CA CYS A 498 29.32 -24.76 5.87
C CYS A 498 28.75 -24.73 7.30
N LEU A 499 29.61 -24.46 8.29
CA LEU A 499 29.18 -24.21 9.66
C LEU A 499 28.70 -22.76 9.82
N PRO A 500 27.60 -22.49 10.55
CA PRO A 500 27.20 -21.13 10.87
C PRO A 500 28.33 -20.42 11.64
N ASN A 501 28.66 -19.18 11.26
CA ASN A 501 29.64 -18.28 11.90
C ASN A 501 31.15 -18.57 11.71
N SER A 502 31.56 -19.38 10.75
CA SER A 502 32.97 -19.48 10.38
C SER A 502 33.21 -19.00 8.94
N ASN A 503 34.15 -18.07 8.73
CA ASN A 503 34.63 -17.69 7.40
C ASN A 503 35.51 -18.79 6.75
N LYS A 504 35.43 -20.05 7.21
CA LYS A 504 36.23 -21.16 6.70
C LYS A 504 35.34 -22.18 5.99
N VAL A 505 35.64 -22.41 4.72
CA VAL A 505 35.07 -23.51 3.92
C VAL A 505 35.97 -24.72 4.12
N ILE A 506 35.43 -25.82 4.66
CA ILE A 506 36.16 -27.09 4.80
C ILE A 506 35.80 -27.97 3.59
N GLN A 507 36.80 -28.44 2.85
CA GLN A 507 36.58 -29.38 1.75
C GLN A 507 36.40 -30.82 2.29
N PRO A 508 35.59 -31.67 1.63
CA PRO A 508 35.46 -33.06 2.06
C PRO A 508 36.80 -33.79 1.89
N GLY A 509 37.41 -34.23 3.00
CA GLY A 509 38.65 -35.03 3.00
C GLY A 509 39.80 -34.53 3.90
N THR A 510 39.60 -33.43 4.66
CA THR A 510 40.53 -32.94 5.70
C THR A 510 39.98 -33.11 7.10
#